data_AF-M4SWB6-F1
#
_entry.id   AF-M4SWB6-F1
#
_cell.length_a   1.000
_cell.length_b   1.000
_cell.length_c   1.000
_cell.angle_alpha   90.00
_cell.angle_beta   90.00
_cell.angle_gamma   90.00
#
_symmetry.space_group_name_H-M   'P 1'
#
loop_
_entity.id
_entity.type
_entity.pdbx_description
1 polymer ?
#
loop_
_entity_poly.entity_id
_entity_poly.type
_entity_poly.pdbx_seq_one_letter_code
_entity_poly.pdbx_strand_id
1 'polypeptide(L)'
;FHQRYQRNTANEYDDGTTRMAVLFAGGTKANSCKIRGGPEKTEPMVTHWHATYNNWVADLERATKRQADKTWIELNPPPAGTWKRLKSHKIINRTLQNLIETNKQLLALQEAVKTKKPQEEKGFLSEVLYGEGVEDGNPTKAATINNAGEYATACKGNGGKSTLGDLMCVCGSTNPDGTQDCTGTNVDLEGNGDISTKFEQERQLCSEKPTGKLTPVQLRAAEKSAKLAIRTSENGGRQINHLGKITAGTCSDETSQQCVIYTSYLTGDSTAKGVANIPWIKKLEAAETAVEEREITQAKTSSKAVEVKTFVA
;
A
#
# COMPACT_ATOMS: atom_id res chain seq x y z
N PHE A 1 -31.63 -18.44 -1.02
CA PHE A 1 -32.60 -18.82 0.04
C PHE A 1 -33.95 -19.30 -0.51
N HIS A 2 -34.61 -18.62 -1.46
CA HIS A 2 -36.01 -18.97 -1.79
C HIS A 2 -36.24 -20.08 -2.85
N GLN A 3 -35.31 -20.35 -3.77
CA GLN A 3 -35.54 -21.35 -4.84
C GLN A 3 -35.60 -22.81 -4.35
N ARG A 4 -34.91 -23.16 -3.25
CA ARG A 4 -35.00 -24.50 -2.62
C ARG A 4 -36.08 -24.57 -1.55
N TYR A 5 -36.33 -23.47 -0.83
CA TYR A 5 -37.38 -23.46 0.20
C TYR A 5 -38.79 -23.46 -0.41
N GLN A 6 -39.01 -22.79 -1.55
CA GLN A 6 -40.30 -22.84 -2.24
C GLN A 6 -40.59 -24.17 -2.94
N ARG A 7 -39.59 -25.03 -3.19
CA ARG A 7 -39.86 -26.40 -3.70
C ARG A 7 -40.45 -27.32 -2.63
N ASN A 8 -40.11 -27.12 -1.36
CA ASN A 8 -40.60 -27.97 -0.27
C ASN A 8 -41.88 -27.43 0.39
N THR A 9 -42.28 -26.18 0.12
CA THR A 9 -43.56 -25.61 0.59
C THR A 9 -44.62 -25.55 -0.52
N ALA A 10 -44.34 -26.09 -1.72
CA ALA A 10 -45.27 -26.05 -2.85
C ALA A 10 -46.53 -26.92 -2.65
N ASN A 11 -46.60 -27.72 -1.58
CA ASN A 11 -47.77 -28.54 -1.26
C ASN A 11 -48.65 -27.98 -0.13
N GLU A 12 -48.32 -26.81 0.44
CA GLU A 12 -49.18 -26.14 1.43
C GLU A 12 -49.55 -24.75 0.91
N TYR A 13 -50.78 -24.63 0.43
CA TYR A 13 -51.46 -23.38 0.11
C TYR A 13 -51.57 -22.52 1.38
N ASP A 14 -50.55 -21.71 1.68
CA ASP A 14 -50.74 -20.45 2.40
C ASP A 14 -49.55 -19.51 2.20
N ASP A 15 -49.84 -18.22 2.18
CA ASP A 15 -48.94 -17.11 1.90
C ASP A 15 -47.62 -17.20 2.71
N GLY A 16 -46.52 -17.57 2.04
CA GLY A 16 -45.18 -17.65 2.63
C GLY A 16 -44.67 -16.34 3.26
N THR A 17 -45.34 -15.20 3.04
CA THR A 17 -45.05 -13.91 3.67
C THR A 17 -45.55 -13.88 5.13
N THR A 18 -46.67 -14.54 5.44
CA THR A 18 -47.29 -14.57 6.77
C THR A 18 -46.49 -15.46 7.73
N ARG A 19 -46.03 -16.64 7.28
CA ARG A 19 -45.18 -17.54 8.09
C ARG A 19 -43.83 -16.91 8.47
N MET A 20 -43.22 -16.12 7.58
CA MET A 20 -41.93 -15.47 7.84
C MET A 20 -42.04 -14.29 8.81
N ALA A 21 -43.06 -13.45 8.70
CA ALA A 21 -43.29 -12.37 9.66
C ALA A 21 -43.54 -12.91 11.09
N VAL A 22 -44.30 -14.00 11.21
CA VAL A 22 -44.56 -14.69 12.50
C VAL A 22 -43.29 -15.30 13.10
N LEU A 23 -42.34 -15.78 12.27
CA LEU A 23 -41.07 -16.36 12.73
C LEU A 23 -40.13 -15.35 13.39
N PHE A 24 -40.29 -14.05 13.13
CA PHE A 24 -39.43 -12.97 13.63
C PHE A 24 -40.18 -11.93 14.51
N ALA A 25 -41.47 -12.14 14.77
CA ALA A 25 -42.33 -11.23 15.53
C ALA A 25 -41.92 -11.09 17.00
N GLY A 26 -41.75 -9.85 17.49
CA GLY A 26 -41.31 -9.53 18.86
C GLY A 26 -39.94 -8.84 18.97
N GLY A 27 -39.24 -8.68 17.84
CA GLY A 27 -37.97 -7.91 17.77
C GLY A 27 -36.79 -8.59 18.46
N THR A 28 -35.66 -7.88 18.50
CA THR A 28 -34.37 -8.39 19.01
C THR A 28 -34.39 -8.76 20.50
N LYS A 29 -35.35 -8.22 21.27
CA LYS A 29 -35.53 -8.54 22.70
C LYS A 29 -36.25 -9.86 22.95
N ALA A 30 -37.14 -10.28 22.06
CA ALA A 30 -37.96 -11.48 22.23
C ALA A 30 -37.52 -12.66 21.35
N ASN A 31 -36.72 -12.42 20.30
CA ASN A 31 -36.27 -13.45 19.37
C ASN A 31 -34.76 -13.41 19.16
N SER A 32 -34.13 -14.58 19.28
CA SER A 32 -32.76 -14.82 18.84
C SER A 32 -32.64 -16.25 18.30
N CYS A 33 -31.60 -16.53 17.52
CA CYS A 33 -31.34 -17.89 17.02
C CYS A 33 -31.25 -18.92 18.16
N LYS A 34 -30.76 -18.50 19.34
CA LYS A 34 -30.65 -19.33 20.54
C LYS A 34 -32.02 -19.67 21.16
N ILE A 35 -33.04 -18.84 20.94
CA ILE A 35 -34.36 -18.96 21.57
C ILE A 35 -35.30 -19.86 20.75
N ARG A 36 -35.26 -19.81 19.42
CA ARG A 36 -36.25 -20.52 18.59
C ARG A 36 -35.80 -21.86 18.01
N GLY A 37 -34.51 -22.18 18.04
CA GLY A 37 -33.96 -23.34 17.32
C GLY A 37 -34.15 -23.18 15.81
N GLY A 38 -33.14 -23.45 15.00
CA GLY A 38 -33.37 -23.48 13.55
C GLY A 38 -34.44 -24.53 13.22
N PRO A 39 -35.27 -24.34 12.16
CA PRO A 39 -36.06 -25.45 11.63
C PRO A 39 -35.14 -26.65 11.34
N GLU A 40 -35.61 -27.88 11.55
CA GLU A 40 -34.89 -29.11 11.20
C GLU A 40 -34.45 -29.05 9.73
N LYS A 41 -33.19 -28.69 9.52
CA LYS A 41 -32.61 -28.43 8.20
C LYS A 41 -31.27 -29.12 8.11
N THR A 42 -30.88 -29.44 6.88
CA THR A 42 -29.57 -30.01 6.57
C THR A 42 -28.59 -28.93 6.15
N GLU A 43 -27.29 -29.20 6.24
CA GLU A 43 -26.26 -28.28 5.76
C GLU A 43 -26.38 -28.05 4.24
N PRO A 44 -26.03 -26.85 3.73
CA PRO A 44 -25.41 -25.70 4.41
C PRO A 44 -26.42 -24.76 5.12
N MET A 45 -27.67 -25.19 5.28
CA MET A 45 -28.79 -24.31 5.60
C MET A 45 -28.89 -23.99 7.09
N VAL A 46 -28.41 -24.89 7.96
CA VAL A 46 -28.28 -24.67 9.41
C VAL A 46 -27.23 -23.60 9.67
N THR A 47 -26.04 -23.75 9.10
CA THR A 47 -24.95 -22.77 9.24
C THR A 47 -25.37 -21.38 8.76
N HIS A 48 -26.01 -21.28 7.59
CA HIS A 48 -26.51 -20.00 7.10
C HIS A 48 -27.56 -19.37 8.02
N TRP A 49 -28.54 -20.16 8.48
CA TRP A 49 -29.61 -19.68 9.37
C TRP A 49 -29.03 -19.12 10.67
N HIS A 50 -28.09 -19.83 11.30
CA HIS A 50 -27.42 -19.35 12.52
C HIS A 50 -26.66 -18.04 12.29
N ALA A 51 -26.02 -17.88 11.13
CA ALA A 51 -25.25 -16.68 10.80
C ALA A 51 -26.13 -15.45 10.51
N THR A 52 -27.35 -15.62 9.99
CA THR A 52 -28.16 -14.49 9.48
C THR A 52 -29.42 -14.18 10.29
N TYR A 53 -29.90 -15.08 11.16
CA TYR A 53 -31.18 -14.94 11.86
C TYR A 53 -31.32 -13.63 12.63
N ASN A 54 -30.32 -13.28 13.45
CA ASN A 54 -30.37 -12.06 14.26
C ASN A 54 -30.40 -10.79 13.39
N ASN A 55 -29.73 -10.81 12.24
CA ASN A 55 -29.75 -9.70 11.29
C ASN A 55 -31.15 -9.52 10.68
N TRP A 56 -31.82 -10.62 10.33
CA TRP A 56 -33.20 -10.57 9.82
C TRP A 56 -34.20 -10.05 10.86
N VAL A 57 -34.05 -10.41 12.13
CA VAL A 57 -34.87 -9.86 13.22
C VAL A 57 -34.64 -8.34 13.34
N ALA A 58 -33.38 -7.90 13.30
CA ALA A 58 -33.05 -6.48 13.35
C ALA A 58 -33.52 -5.70 12.11
N ASP A 59 -33.47 -6.31 10.92
CA ASP A 59 -34.03 -5.74 9.68
C ASP A 59 -35.54 -5.54 9.79
N LEU A 60 -36.27 -6.55 10.29
CA LEU A 60 -37.71 -6.44 10.49
C LEU A 60 -38.06 -5.37 11.53
N GLU A 61 -37.31 -5.31 12.65
CA GLU A 61 -37.49 -4.28 13.67
C GLU A 61 -37.24 -2.87 13.09
N ARG A 62 -36.19 -2.69 12.28
CA ARG A 62 -35.96 -1.42 11.55
C ARG A 62 -37.08 -1.09 10.58
N ALA A 63 -37.55 -2.07 9.82
CA ALA A 63 -38.56 -1.86 8.79
C ALA A 63 -39.94 -1.52 9.37
N THR A 64 -40.22 -1.98 10.59
CA THR A 64 -41.48 -1.75 11.32
C THR A 64 -41.42 -0.59 12.31
N LYS A 65 -40.23 -0.08 12.62
CA LYS A 65 -40.07 1.13 13.44
C LYS A 65 -40.57 2.35 12.67
N ARG A 66 -41.47 3.13 13.28
CA ARG A 66 -41.95 4.39 12.69
C ARG A 66 -40.81 5.41 12.55
N GLN A 67 -40.71 5.99 11.37
CA GLN A 67 -39.91 7.18 11.07
C GLN A 67 -40.81 8.16 10.34
N ALA A 68 -40.93 9.40 10.81
CA ALA A 68 -41.66 10.35 9.97
C ALA A 68 -43.14 10.03 9.81
N ASP A 69 -43.84 9.53 10.84
CA ASP A 69 -45.24 9.03 10.86
C ASP A 69 -45.56 7.69 10.16
N LYS A 70 -44.68 7.19 9.28
CA LYS A 70 -44.82 5.90 8.59
C LYS A 70 -43.70 4.92 8.92
N THR A 71 -43.96 3.65 8.68
CA THR A 71 -42.95 2.58 8.70
C THR A 71 -42.38 2.39 7.29
N TRP A 72 -41.20 1.76 7.19
CA TRP A 72 -40.59 1.48 5.88
C TRP A 72 -41.49 0.55 5.05
N ILE A 73 -42.15 -0.41 5.69
CA ILE A 73 -43.07 -1.36 5.03
C ILE A 73 -44.31 -0.64 4.47
N GLU A 74 -44.81 0.39 5.16
CA GLU A 74 -45.91 1.23 4.66
C GLU A 74 -45.49 2.08 3.45
N LEU A 75 -44.25 2.56 3.44
CA LEU A 75 -43.69 3.31 2.30
C LEU A 75 -43.31 2.41 1.12
N ASN A 76 -43.03 1.13 1.37
CA ASN A 76 -42.58 0.15 0.38
C ASN A 76 -43.43 -1.13 0.45
N PRO A 77 -44.73 -1.06 0.12
CA PRO A 77 -45.64 -2.19 0.27
C PRO A 77 -45.24 -3.36 -0.65
N PRO A 78 -45.38 -4.61 -0.20
CA PRO A 78 -45.09 -5.76 -1.04
C PRO A 78 -45.99 -5.79 -2.27
N PRO A 79 -45.51 -6.26 -3.44
CA PRO A 79 -46.34 -6.37 -4.63
C PRO A 79 -47.60 -7.20 -4.39
N ALA A 80 -48.72 -6.75 -4.95
CA ALA A 80 -49.98 -7.49 -4.91
C ALA A 80 -49.91 -8.72 -5.84
N GLY A 81 -50.30 -9.89 -5.33
CA GLY A 81 -50.39 -11.15 -6.07
C GLY A 81 -49.12 -12.00 -6.05
N THR A 82 -49.31 -13.31 -5.95
CA THR A 82 -48.25 -14.32 -5.72
C THR A 82 -47.15 -14.29 -6.78
N TRP A 83 -47.51 -14.17 -8.06
CA TRP A 83 -46.54 -14.13 -9.15
C TRP A 83 -45.65 -12.87 -9.12
N LYS A 84 -46.23 -11.69 -8.82
CA LYS A 84 -45.46 -10.44 -8.73
C LYS A 84 -44.49 -10.50 -7.55
N ARG A 85 -44.93 -11.02 -6.39
CA ARG A 85 -44.05 -11.27 -5.23
C ARG A 85 -42.90 -12.20 -5.59
N LEU A 86 -43.18 -13.32 -6.27
CA LEU A 86 -42.16 -14.28 -6.67
C LEU A 86 -41.11 -13.66 -7.62
N LYS A 87 -41.56 -12.88 -8.60
CA LYS A 87 -40.67 -12.20 -9.55
C LYS A 87 -39.81 -11.16 -8.84
N SER A 88 -40.39 -10.32 -7.97
CA SER A 88 -39.65 -9.34 -7.18
C SER A 88 -38.64 -10.00 -6.25
N HIS A 89 -38.98 -11.11 -5.59
CA HIS A 89 -38.03 -11.87 -4.77
C HIS A 89 -36.83 -12.37 -5.59
N LYS A 90 -37.03 -12.83 -6.83
CA LYS A 90 -35.90 -13.26 -7.68
C LYS A 90 -34.97 -12.08 -8.02
N ILE A 91 -35.53 -10.91 -8.33
CA ILE A 91 -34.77 -9.70 -8.63
C ILE A 91 -33.99 -9.25 -7.38
N ILE A 92 -34.68 -9.08 -6.24
CA ILE A 92 -34.07 -8.69 -4.96
C ILE A 92 -32.94 -9.64 -4.57
N ASN A 93 -33.16 -10.96 -4.67
CA ASN A 93 -32.12 -11.92 -4.34
C ASN A 93 -30.89 -11.80 -5.24
N ARG A 94 -31.08 -11.60 -6.55
CA ARG A 94 -29.96 -11.40 -7.49
C ARG A 94 -29.21 -10.10 -7.18
N THR A 95 -29.93 -9.01 -6.99
CA THR A 95 -29.35 -7.71 -6.62
C THR A 95 -28.60 -7.80 -5.30
N LEU A 96 -29.14 -8.49 -4.29
CA LEU A 96 -28.50 -8.67 -2.99
C LEU A 96 -27.20 -9.48 -3.10
N GLN A 97 -27.16 -10.53 -3.92
CA GLN A 97 -25.92 -11.29 -4.14
C GLN A 97 -24.84 -10.42 -4.78
N ASN A 98 -25.20 -9.63 -5.79
CA ASN A 98 -24.27 -8.69 -6.41
C ASN A 98 -23.79 -7.64 -5.40
N LEU A 99 -24.70 -7.07 -4.60
CA LEU A 99 -24.36 -6.11 -3.55
C LEU A 99 -23.40 -6.69 -2.51
N ILE A 100 -23.63 -7.93 -2.05
CA ILE A 100 -22.74 -8.59 -1.08
C ILE A 100 -21.33 -8.72 -1.64
N GLU A 101 -21.20 -9.20 -2.88
CA GLU A 101 -19.90 -9.39 -3.52
C GLU A 101 -19.20 -8.05 -3.80
N THR A 102 -19.92 -7.07 -4.36
CA THR A 102 -19.40 -5.72 -4.61
C THR A 102 -18.97 -5.04 -3.31
N ASN A 103 -19.74 -5.17 -2.22
CA ASN A 103 -19.39 -4.60 -0.92
C ASN A 103 -18.16 -5.30 -0.29
N LYS A 104 -18.03 -6.62 -0.45
CA LYS A 104 -16.83 -7.35 -0.03
C LYS A 104 -15.58 -6.84 -0.75
N GLN A 105 -15.67 -6.62 -2.06
CA GLN A 105 -14.59 -6.06 -2.86
C GLN A 105 -14.26 -4.62 -2.44
N LEU A 106 -15.27 -3.79 -2.18
CA LEU A 106 -15.08 -2.43 -1.67
C LEU A 106 -14.30 -2.41 -0.35
N LEU A 107 -14.71 -3.24 0.62
CA LEU A 107 -14.03 -3.30 1.93
C LEU A 107 -12.58 -3.77 1.80
N ALA A 108 -12.31 -4.76 0.93
CA ALA A 108 -10.95 -5.22 0.67
C ALA A 108 -10.07 -4.13 0.02
N LEU A 109 -10.63 -3.36 -0.91
CA LEU A 109 -9.94 -2.24 -1.55
C LEU A 109 -9.68 -1.09 -0.56
N GLN A 110 -10.65 -0.76 0.29
CA GLN A 110 -10.51 0.24 1.35
C GLN A 110 -9.38 -0.13 2.31
N GLU A 111 -9.32 -1.40 2.73
CA GLU A 111 -8.24 -1.89 3.57
C GLU A 111 -6.89 -1.78 2.85
N ALA A 112 -6.80 -2.23 1.59
CA ALA A 112 -5.58 -2.15 0.81
C ALA A 112 -5.05 -0.70 0.66
N VAL A 113 -5.92 0.27 0.41
CA VAL A 113 -5.54 1.70 0.27
C VAL A 113 -5.14 2.32 1.61
N LYS A 114 -5.75 1.88 2.72
CA LYS A 114 -5.51 2.44 4.05
C LYS A 114 -4.24 1.91 4.71
N THR A 115 -3.93 0.63 4.49
CA THR A 115 -2.83 -0.05 5.20
C THR A 115 -1.77 -0.52 4.22
N LYS A 116 -2.07 -1.54 3.42
CA LYS A 116 -1.09 -2.30 2.63
C LYS A 116 -0.30 -1.42 1.66
N LYS A 117 -0.98 -0.60 0.86
CA LYS A 117 -0.34 0.22 -0.17
C LYS A 117 0.59 1.30 0.43
N PRO A 118 0.16 2.09 1.44
CA PRO A 118 1.07 2.98 2.16
C PRO A 118 2.28 2.29 2.79
N GLN A 119 2.12 1.06 3.29
CA GLN A 119 3.21 0.29 3.90
C GLN A 119 4.22 -0.17 2.86
N GLU A 120 3.75 -0.68 1.72
CA GLU A 120 4.57 -1.07 0.57
C GLU A 120 5.37 0.13 0.02
N GLU A 121 4.71 1.28 -0.19
CA GLU A 121 5.37 2.54 -0.58
C GLU A 121 6.46 2.95 0.41
N LYS A 122 6.14 2.93 1.71
CA LYS A 122 7.10 3.28 2.77
C LYS A 122 8.29 2.33 2.79
N GLY A 123 8.05 1.03 2.61
CA GLY A 123 9.09 0.00 2.55
C GLY A 123 10.09 0.29 1.45
N PHE A 124 9.62 0.46 0.21
CA PHE A 124 10.52 0.77 -0.91
C PHE A 124 11.27 2.08 -0.73
N LEU A 125 10.61 3.15 -0.27
CA LEU A 125 11.30 4.43 0.00
C LEU A 125 12.33 4.31 1.12
N SER A 126 12.05 3.51 2.14
CA SER A 126 12.99 3.23 3.21
C SER A 126 14.22 2.47 2.67
N GLU A 127 14.03 1.51 1.76
CA GLU A 127 15.14 0.80 1.11
C GLU A 127 15.96 1.69 0.18
N VAL A 128 15.33 2.65 -0.51
CA VAL A 128 16.05 3.69 -1.28
C VAL A 128 16.98 4.50 -0.37
N LEU A 129 16.47 4.90 0.80
CA LEU A 129 17.19 5.74 1.76
C LEU A 129 18.29 4.97 2.48
N TYR A 130 17.99 3.78 2.97
CA TYR A 130 18.79 3.10 3.97
C TYR A 130 19.33 1.75 3.54
N GLY A 131 18.99 1.29 2.33
CA GLY A 131 19.47 0.05 1.75
C GLY A 131 18.46 -1.09 1.82
N GLU A 132 18.71 -2.12 1.02
CA GLU A 132 17.84 -3.29 0.87
C GLU A 132 17.53 -3.98 2.22
N GLY A 133 16.27 -4.35 2.42
CA GLY A 133 15.78 -5.00 3.64
C GLY A 133 15.47 -4.04 4.80
N VAL A 134 15.74 -2.74 4.67
CA VAL A 134 15.42 -1.74 5.69
C VAL A 134 14.05 -1.13 5.40
N GLU A 135 12.99 -1.71 5.96
CA GLU A 135 11.61 -1.23 5.75
C GLU A 135 11.08 -0.36 6.91
N ASP A 136 11.75 -0.37 8.07
CA ASP A 136 11.29 0.30 9.29
C ASP A 136 11.64 1.80 9.35
N GLY A 137 12.56 2.24 8.48
CA GLY A 137 13.04 3.61 8.40
C GLY A 137 14.30 3.88 9.22
N ASN A 138 14.98 2.86 9.73
CA ASN A 138 16.18 3.00 10.56
C ASN A 138 17.42 2.47 9.83
N PRO A 139 18.42 3.32 9.52
CA PRO A 139 19.62 2.85 8.85
C PRO A 139 20.41 1.89 9.73
N THR A 140 21.02 0.90 9.10
CA THR A 140 21.99 0.00 9.75
C THR A 140 23.28 0.07 8.98
N LYS A 141 24.42 -0.01 9.69
CA LYS A 141 25.74 -0.03 9.05
C LYS A 141 25.81 -1.00 7.88
N ALA A 142 25.34 -2.23 8.10
CA ALA A 142 25.42 -3.30 7.12
C ALA A 142 24.52 -3.06 5.90
N ALA A 143 23.33 -2.49 6.04
CA ALA A 143 22.43 -2.26 4.92
C ALA A 143 22.72 -0.95 4.17
N THR A 144 23.15 0.09 4.88
CA THR A 144 23.22 1.45 4.34
C THR A 144 24.49 1.72 3.54
N ILE A 145 25.64 1.21 3.99
CA ILE A 145 26.93 1.48 3.33
C ILE A 145 27.85 0.25 3.39
N ASN A 146 28.58 0.00 2.31
CA ASN A 146 29.60 -1.05 2.29
C ASN A 146 30.89 -0.53 2.91
N ASN A 147 31.60 -1.37 3.66
CA ASN A 147 32.94 -1.06 4.17
C ASN A 147 33.04 0.29 4.92
N ALA A 148 32.07 0.59 5.79
CA ALA A 148 31.96 1.86 6.52
C ALA A 148 33.18 2.24 7.40
N GLY A 149 34.19 1.38 7.52
CA GLY A 149 35.40 1.68 8.29
C GLY A 149 36.44 2.52 7.53
N GLU A 150 36.25 2.79 6.25
CA GLU A 150 37.18 3.59 5.46
C GLU A 150 36.48 4.25 4.27
N TYR A 151 36.61 5.57 4.15
CA TYR A 151 35.99 6.34 3.07
C TYR A 151 36.39 5.81 1.69
N ALA A 152 37.70 5.67 1.43
CA ALA A 152 38.18 5.24 0.12
C ALA A 152 37.60 3.87 -0.28
N THR A 153 37.53 2.92 0.65
CA THR A 153 36.97 1.60 0.37
C THR A 153 35.46 1.65 0.17
N ALA A 154 34.72 2.40 0.99
CA ALA A 154 33.28 2.57 0.87
C ALA A 154 32.89 3.27 -0.44
N CYS A 155 33.51 4.41 -0.73
CA CYS A 155 33.07 5.35 -1.75
C CYS A 155 33.72 5.12 -3.13
N LYS A 156 34.97 4.67 -3.20
CA LYS A 156 35.68 4.40 -4.47
C LYS A 156 35.33 3.04 -5.06
N GLY A 157 35.09 2.04 -4.22
CA GLY A 157 34.95 0.65 -4.64
C GLY A 157 33.54 0.09 -4.53
N ASN A 158 32.74 0.58 -3.59
CA ASN A 158 31.53 -0.12 -3.12
C ASN A 158 30.30 0.79 -2.93
N GLY A 159 30.25 1.91 -3.65
CA GLY A 159 29.14 2.87 -3.63
C GLY A 159 27.81 2.27 -4.09
N GLY A 160 26.72 3.02 -3.99
CA GLY A 160 25.42 2.64 -4.59
C GLY A 160 24.54 1.74 -3.75
N LYS A 161 24.91 1.46 -2.49
CA LYS A 161 24.10 0.60 -1.62
C LYS A 161 22.79 1.24 -1.18
N SER A 162 22.83 2.52 -0.85
CA SER A 162 21.67 3.34 -0.46
C SER A 162 21.96 4.81 -0.76
N THR A 163 20.93 5.65 -0.82
CA THR A 163 21.14 7.09 -1.01
C THR A 163 21.79 7.75 0.20
N LEU A 164 21.50 7.32 1.43
CA LEU A 164 22.20 7.84 2.61
C LEU A 164 23.69 7.46 2.59
N GLY A 165 24.01 6.22 2.21
CA GLY A 165 25.41 5.78 2.06
C GLY A 165 26.15 6.57 0.98
N ASP A 166 25.49 6.86 -0.14
CA ASP A 166 26.08 7.69 -1.19
C ASP A 166 26.21 9.16 -0.75
N LEU A 167 25.26 9.67 0.03
CA LEU A 167 25.31 11.01 0.59
C LEU A 167 26.50 11.17 1.56
N MET A 168 26.76 10.16 2.40
CA MET A 168 27.98 10.11 3.24
C MET A 168 29.26 10.27 2.40
N CYS A 169 29.29 9.72 1.19
CA CYS A 169 30.44 9.83 0.30
C CYS A 169 30.55 11.21 -0.36
N VAL A 170 29.43 11.81 -0.75
CA VAL A 170 29.39 13.07 -1.49
C VAL A 170 29.48 14.29 -0.58
N CYS A 171 29.04 14.18 0.68
CA CYS A 171 28.97 15.29 1.63
C CYS A 171 29.83 15.10 2.89
N GLY A 172 30.32 13.88 3.12
CA GLY A 172 31.26 13.59 4.19
C GLY A 172 32.70 13.92 3.80
N SER A 173 33.50 14.33 4.78
CA SER A 173 34.94 14.53 4.64
C SER A 173 35.68 13.95 5.83
N THR A 174 36.79 13.25 5.59
CA THR A 174 37.74 12.84 6.62
C THR A 174 38.68 13.97 7.03
N ASN A 175 38.71 15.05 6.24
CA ASN A 175 39.40 16.30 6.55
C ASN A 175 38.37 17.41 6.82
N PRO A 176 38.13 17.79 8.09
CA PRO A 176 37.11 18.79 8.43
C PRO A 176 37.41 20.19 7.88
N ASP A 177 38.68 20.49 7.58
CA ASP A 177 39.13 21.74 6.95
C ASP A 177 39.10 21.68 5.40
N GLY A 178 38.58 20.60 4.83
CA GLY A 178 38.46 20.38 3.39
C GLY A 178 37.41 21.25 2.69
N THR A 179 37.28 21.08 1.37
CA THR A 179 36.30 21.82 0.56
C THR A 179 34.87 21.46 0.96
N GLN A 180 34.05 22.47 1.28
CA GLN A 180 32.64 22.30 1.63
C GLN A 180 31.80 22.10 0.37
N ASP A 181 31.74 20.87 -0.14
CA ASP A 181 31.22 20.60 -1.49
C ASP A 181 29.69 20.33 -1.54
N CYS A 182 29.01 20.20 -0.38
CA CYS A 182 27.53 20.11 -0.30
C CYS A 182 26.86 21.45 0.08
N THR A 183 26.43 21.64 1.33
CA THR A 183 25.62 22.81 1.75
C THR A 183 26.44 23.90 2.46
N GLY A 184 27.76 23.92 2.28
CA GLY A 184 28.65 24.84 3.02
C GLY A 184 29.07 24.32 4.40
N THR A 185 28.77 23.08 4.75
CA THR A 185 29.36 22.37 5.90
C THR A 185 29.46 20.89 5.53
N ASN A 186 30.66 20.32 5.63
CA ASN A 186 30.85 18.88 5.47
C ASN A 186 30.48 18.16 6.76
N VAL A 187 30.00 16.92 6.64
CA VAL A 187 29.94 16.02 7.78
C VAL A 187 31.36 15.54 8.06
N ASP A 188 31.86 15.87 9.25
CA ASP A 188 33.16 15.35 9.71
C ASP A 188 33.04 13.86 9.99
N LEU A 189 33.72 13.07 9.17
CA LEU A 189 33.76 11.61 9.27
C LEU A 189 34.76 11.13 10.33
N GLU A 190 35.47 12.05 10.99
CA GLU A 190 36.45 11.79 12.05
C GLU A 190 37.59 10.85 11.58
N GLY A 191 38.04 11.03 10.34
CA GLY A 191 39.12 10.23 9.73
C GLY A 191 38.65 8.84 9.25
N ASN A 192 39.54 7.84 9.33
CA ASN A 192 39.26 6.43 8.95
C ASN A 192 38.43 5.67 10.01
N GLY A 193 37.48 6.36 10.63
CA GLY A 193 36.56 5.78 11.61
C GLY A 193 35.40 5.04 10.96
N ASP A 194 34.51 4.50 11.80
CA ASP A 194 33.23 3.97 11.34
C ASP A 194 32.28 5.11 10.95
N ILE A 195 32.25 5.43 9.65
CA ILE A 195 31.47 6.56 9.11
C ILE A 195 29.96 6.36 9.28
N SER A 196 29.51 5.14 9.58
CA SER A 196 28.08 4.88 9.88
C SER A 196 27.58 5.57 11.16
N THR A 197 28.49 5.95 12.06
CA THR A 197 28.15 6.73 13.27
C THR A 197 27.61 8.12 12.95
N LYS A 198 27.80 8.59 11.70
CA LYS A 198 27.44 9.93 11.24
C LYS A 198 26.15 9.99 10.43
N PHE A 199 25.45 8.87 10.25
CA PHE A 199 24.19 8.80 9.50
C PHE A 199 23.15 9.85 9.91
N GLU A 200 22.98 10.10 11.21
CA GLU A 200 22.00 11.09 11.66
C GLU A 200 22.42 12.53 11.33
N GLN A 201 23.71 12.84 11.41
CA GLN A 201 24.24 14.15 11.04
C GLN A 201 24.06 14.40 9.54
N GLU A 202 24.32 13.37 8.73
CA GLU A 202 24.13 13.42 7.28
C GLU A 202 22.66 13.65 6.90
N ARG A 203 21.72 12.97 7.56
CA ARG A 203 20.29 13.19 7.34
C ARG A 203 19.85 14.62 7.66
N GLN A 204 20.50 15.27 8.61
CA GLN A 204 20.19 16.65 8.99
C GLN A 204 20.58 17.67 7.91
N LEU A 205 21.49 17.33 6.98
CA LEU A 205 21.76 18.18 5.81
C LEU A 205 20.54 18.30 4.89
N CYS A 206 19.66 17.30 4.88
CA CYS A 206 18.41 17.31 4.13
C CYS A 206 17.27 17.96 4.94
N SER A 207 17.33 19.29 5.15
CA SER A 207 16.32 20.02 5.94
C SER A 207 15.00 20.24 5.21
N GLU A 208 15.01 20.18 3.88
CA GLU A 208 13.82 20.39 3.05
C GLU A 208 12.89 19.18 3.14
N LYS A 209 11.68 19.42 3.63
CA LYS A 209 10.63 18.41 3.65
C LYS A 209 9.74 18.59 2.43
N PRO A 210 9.51 17.55 1.62
CA PRO A 210 8.56 17.65 0.52
C PRO A 210 7.18 17.99 1.07
N THR A 211 6.55 19.02 0.51
CA THR A 211 5.19 19.41 0.87
C THR A 211 4.19 18.70 -0.03
N GLY A 212 3.16 18.08 0.56
CA GLY A 212 2.05 17.47 -0.16
C GLY A 212 2.13 15.95 -0.26
N LYS A 213 1.18 15.38 -1.02
CA LYS A 213 1.12 13.95 -1.27
C LYS A 213 2.23 13.57 -2.26
N LEU A 214 2.98 12.52 -1.96
CA LEU A 214 3.92 11.92 -2.90
C LEU A 214 3.17 11.38 -4.13
N THR A 215 3.71 11.65 -5.31
CA THR A 215 3.14 11.24 -6.60
C THR A 215 4.15 10.46 -7.44
N PRO A 216 3.70 9.63 -8.40
CA PRO A 216 4.61 8.93 -9.31
C PRO A 216 5.46 9.92 -10.12
N VAL A 217 4.90 11.07 -10.51
CA VAL A 217 5.60 12.11 -11.26
C VAL A 217 6.79 12.69 -10.48
N GLN A 218 6.63 12.92 -9.17
CA GLN A 218 7.72 13.41 -8.32
C GLN A 218 8.85 12.38 -8.20
N LEU A 219 8.52 11.10 -8.02
CA LEU A 219 9.52 10.03 -7.93
C LEU A 219 10.27 9.87 -9.25
N ARG A 220 9.55 9.86 -10.38
CA ARG A 220 10.15 9.82 -11.72
C ARG A 220 11.09 10.99 -11.98
N ALA A 221 10.70 12.19 -11.54
CA ALA A 221 11.53 13.39 -11.67
C ALA A 221 12.79 13.30 -10.81
N ALA A 222 12.67 12.78 -9.58
CA ALA A 222 13.81 12.54 -8.70
C ALA A 222 14.77 11.49 -9.28
N GLU A 223 14.24 10.37 -9.77
CA GLU A 223 15.02 9.31 -10.42
C GLU A 223 15.76 9.80 -11.66
N LYS A 224 15.07 10.55 -12.54
CA LYS A 224 15.71 11.16 -13.71
C LYS A 224 16.82 12.12 -13.32
N SER A 225 16.59 12.95 -12.30
CA SER A 225 17.59 13.90 -11.81
C SER A 225 18.80 13.19 -11.22
N ALA A 226 18.59 12.13 -10.44
CA ALA A 226 19.62 11.24 -9.93
C ALA A 226 20.44 10.60 -11.07
N LYS A 227 19.77 9.99 -12.06
CA LYS A 227 20.42 9.37 -13.21
C LYS A 227 21.25 10.38 -14.02
N LEU A 228 20.80 11.62 -14.15
CA LEU A 228 21.53 12.70 -14.84
C LEU A 228 22.69 13.28 -14.02
N ALA A 229 22.60 13.25 -12.68
CA ALA A 229 23.66 13.70 -11.80
C ALA A 229 24.86 12.74 -11.80
N ILE A 230 24.63 11.47 -12.12
CA ILE A 230 25.69 10.47 -12.30
C ILE A 230 26.42 10.75 -13.62
N ARG A 231 27.71 11.08 -13.51
CA ARG A 231 28.58 11.46 -14.62
C ARG A 231 29.53 10.32 -14.97
N THR A 232 29.98 10.31 -16.22
CA THR A 232 31.07 9.43 -16.68
C THR A 232 32.37 10.21 -16.73
N SER A 233 33.47 9.58 -16.31
CA SER A 233 34.82 10.14 -16.41
C SER A 233 35.84 9.03 -16.65
N GLU A 234 37.10 9.40 -16.86
CA GLU A 234 38.18 8.44 -17.11
C GLU A 234 39.09 8.30 -15.89
N ASN A 235 39.51 7.08 -15.60
CA ASN A 235 40.58 6.75 -14.67
C ASN A 235 41.51 5.72 -15.33
N GLY A 236 42.73 6.15 -15.69
CA GLY A 236 43.73 5.27 -16.30
C GLY A 236 43.24 4.55 -17.56
N GLY A 237 42.54 5.26 -18.46
CA GLY A 237 41.98 4.69 -19.68
C GLY A 237 40.70 3.87 -19.51
N ARG A 238 40.14 3.78 -18.29
CA ARG A 238 38.85 3.12 -18.02
C ARG A 238 37.77 4.14 -17.72
N GLN A 239 36.59 3.94 -18.30
CA GLN A 239 35.41 4.71 -17.93
C GLN A 239 34.93 4.32 -16.53
N ILE A 240 34.69 5.33 -15.71
CA ILE A 240 34.07 5.23 -14.39
C ILE A 240 32.80 6.07 -14.39
N ASN A 241 31.77 5.61 -13.68
CA ASN A 241 30.61 6.45 -13.38
C ASN A 241 30.64 6.84 -11.91
N HIS A 242 30.31 8.09 -11.65
CA HIS A 242 30.39 8.64 -10.32
C HIS A 242 29.31 9.69 -10.07
N LEU A 243 29.02 9.93 -8.80
CA LEU A 243 28.27 11.07 -8.32
C LEU A 243 29.20 11.90 -7.42
N GLY A 244 29.09 13.23 -7.51
CA GLY A 244 29.93 14.15 -6.76
C GLY A 244 31.13 14.66 -7.57
N LYS A 245 32.13 15.16 -6.86
CA LYS A 245 33.31 15.81 -7.42
C LYS A 245 34.48 14.85 -7.43
N ILE A 246 35.10 14.66 -8.58
CA ILE A 246 36.28 13.81 -8.74
C ILE A 246 37.49 14.64 -9.17
N THR A 247 38.68 14.17 -8.84
CA THR A 247 39.95 14.65 -9.42
C THR A 247 40.75 13.45 -9.89
N ALA A 248 41.31 13.49 -11.11
CA ALA A 248 42.06 12.38 -11.73
C ALA A 248 41.33 11.01 -11.71
N GLY A 249 39.99 11.01 -11.72
CA GLY A 249 39.17 9.79 -11.74
C GLY A 249 39.13 9.03 -10.42
N THR A 250 39.43 9.65 -9.28
CA THR A 250 39.40 9.00 -7.96
C THR A 250 38.45 9.70 -6.98
N CYS A 251 38.00 8.92 -5.98
CA CYS A 251 37.25 9.34 -4.80
C CYS A 251 38.02 8.88 -3.57
N SER A 252 39.06 9.62 -3.19
CA SER A 252 39.90 9.26 -2.06
C SER A 252 39.94 10.34 -0.99
N ASP A 253 38.80 11.01 -0.74
CA ASP A 253 38.59 12.06 0.29
C ASP A 253 39.54 13.28 0.30
N GLU A 254 40.54 13.30 -0.58
CA GLU A 254 41.39 14.46 -0.79
C GLU A 254 40.54 15.68 -1.21
N THR A 255 41.16 16.86 -1.12
CA THR A 255 40.53 18.12 -1.52
C THR A 255 39.86 17.98 -2.89
N SER A 256 38.56 18.26 -2.96
CA SER A 256 37.76 18.14 -4.18
C SER A 256 37.60 16.72 -4.75
N GLN A 257 37.53 15.71 -3.89
CA GLN A 257 37.28 14.31 -4.25
C GLN A 257 36.11 13.68 -3.46
N GLN A 258 35.16 14.51 -3.01
CA GLN A 258 33.92 14.11 -2.36
C GLN A 258 32.97 13.51 -3.40
N CYS A 259 33.04 12.18 -3.55
CA CYS A 259 32.30 11.47 -4.57
C CYS A 259 32.11 9.99 -4.24
N VAL A 260 31.26 9.35 -5.02
CA VAL A 260 31.01 7.90 -4.98
C VAL A 260 31.13 7.32 -6.38
N ILE A 261 31.78 6.16 -6.52
CA ILE A 261 32.00 5.46 -7.79
C ILE A 261 31.11 4.21 -7.87
N TYR A 262 30.46 4.03 -9.03
CA TYR A 262 29.49 2.96 -9.30
C TYR A 262 30.00 1.88 -10.25
N THR A 263 31.30 1.82 -10.49
CA THR A 263 31.88 0.97 -11.55
C THR A 263 31.55 -0.52 -11.37
N SER A 264 31.36 -1.01 -10.14
CA SER A 264 30.93 -2.39 -9.87
C SER A 264 29.57 -2.76 -10.49
N TYR A 265 28.66 -1.79 -10.67
CA TYR A 265 27.35 -1.98 -11.30
C TYR A 265 27.39 -1.79 -12.83
N LEU A 266 28.59 -1.68 -13.39
CA LEU A 266 28.85 -1.43 -14.81
C LEU A 266 29.84 -2.43 -15.40
N THR A 267 30.55 -3.16 -14.54
CA THR A 267 31.41 -4.29 -14.88
C THR A 267 30.64 -5.60 -14.67
N GLY A 268 30.41 -6.38 -15.73
CA GLY A 268 29.60 -7.61 -15.67
C GLY A 268 29.11 -8.08 -17.05
N ASP A 269 28.16 -9.02 -17.08
CA ASP A 269 27.37 -9.37 -18.26
C ASP A 269 26.32 -8.28 -18.59
N SER A 270 25.84 -8.22 -19.83
CA SER A 270 25.04 -7.10 -20.35
C SER A 270 23.72 -6.84 -19.62
N THR A 271 23.20 -7.84 -18.90
CA THR A 271 21.97 -7.78 -18.10
C THR A 271 22.14 -7.08 -16.75
N ALA A 272 23.36 -7.04 -16.21
CA ALA A 272 23.69 -6.41 -14.93
C ALA A 272 24.28 -5.00 -15.08
N LYS A 273 24.52 -4.52 -16.31
CA LYS A 273 25.17 -3.21 -16.55
C LYS A 273 24.17 -2.07 -16.53
N GLY A 274 24.57 -0.96 -15.91
CA GLY A 274 23.95 0.35 -16.12
C GLY A 274 23.59 1.02 -14.81
N VAL A 275 23.41 2.35 -14.88
CA VAL A 275 22.97 3.15 -13.73
C VAL A 275 21.64 2.64 -13.16
N ALA A 276 20.76 2.10 -14.00
CA ALA A 276 19.52 1.46 -13.58
C ALA A 276 19.73 0.21 -12.70
N ASN A 277 20.93 -0.36 -12.65
CA ASN A 277 21.25 -1.51 -11.81
C ASN A 277 21.75 -1.15 -10.41
N ILE A 278 21.98 0.14 -10.12
CA ILE A 278 22.30 0.61 -8.77
C ILE A 278 21.12 0.30 -7.84
N PRO A 279 21.33 -0.40 -6.71
CA PRO A 279 20.27 -0.87 -5.82
C PRO A 279 19.21 0.17 -5.46
N TRP A 280 19.62 1.36 -5.01
CA TRP A 280 18.65 2.39 -4.61
C TRP A 280 17.90 3.00 -5.80
N ILE A 281 18.46 2.99 -7.02
CA ILE A 281 17.75 3.41 -8.23
C ILE A 281 16.65 2.40 -8.57
N LYS A 282 16.95 1.09 -8.52
CA LYS A 282 15.93 0.04 -8.71
C LYS A 282 14.78 0.14 -7.71
N LYS A 283 15.10 0.44 -6.44
CA LYS A 283 14.09 0.59 -5.40
C LYS A 283 13.27 1.87 -5.59
N LEU A 284 13.84 2.91 -6.20
CA LEU A 284 13.10 4.13 -6.53
C LEU A 284 12.07 3.87 -7.65
N GLU A 285 12.43 3.07 -8.66
CA GLU A 285 11.50 2.60 -9.72
C GLU A 285 10.37 1.73 -9.11
N ALA A 286 10.70 0.87 -8.14
CA ALA A 286 9.70 0.08 -7.40
C ALA A 286 8.76 0.95 -6.55
N ALA A 287 9.30 1.98 -5.88
CA ALA A 287 8.52 2.95 -5.14
C ALA A 287 7.57 3.74 -6.06
N GLU A 288 8.03 4.14 -7.25
CA GLU A 288 7.18 4.80 -8.25
C GLU A 288 5.99 3.91 -8.63
N THR A 289 6.26 2.64 -8.94
CA THR A 289 5.24 1.65 -9.30
C THR A 289 4.24 1.45 -8.17
N ALA A 290 4.70 1.34 -6.92
CA ALA A 290 3.85 1.19 -5.75
C ALA A 290 2.90 2.39 -5.56
N VAL A 291 3.39 3.62 -5.77
CA VAL A 291 2.56 4.83 -5.71
C VAL A 291 1.51 4.84 -6.82
N GLU A 292 1.88 4.47 -8.05
CA GLU A 292 0.93 4.37 -9.17
C GLU A 292 -0.17 3.34 -8.89
N GLU A 293 0.21 2.17 -8.37
CA GLU A 293 -0.74 1.12 -8.00
C GLU A 293 -1.70 1.55 -6.88
N ARG A 294 -1.23 2.35 -5.91
CA ARG A 294 -2.12 2.91 -4.88
C ARG A 294 -3.13 3.85 -5.48
N GLU A 295 -2.74 4.71 -6.41
CA GLU A 295 -3.67 5.63 -7.09
C GLU A 295 -4.72 4.89 -7.91
N ILE A 296 -4.30 3.85 -8.64
CA ILE A 296 -5.21 2.95 -9.36
C ILE A 296 -6.17 2.25 -8.39
N THR A 297 -5.66 1.77 -7.25
CA THR A 297 -6.49 1.08 -6.24
C THR A 297 -7.48 2.05 -5.59
N GLN A 298 -7.08 3.29 -5.34
CA GLN A 298 -7.94 4.35 -4.83
C GLN A 298 -9.07 4.69 -5.83
N ALA A 299 -8.75 4.79 -7.12
CA ALA A 299 -9.76 4.99 -8.17
C ALA A 299 -10.75 3.83 -8.25
N LYS A 300 -10.26 2.58 -8.19
CA LYS A 300 -11.11 1.37 -8.11
C LYS A 300 -12.02 1.39 -6.88
N THR A 301 -11.51 1.82 -5.73
CA THR A 301 -12.27 1.95 -4.48
C THR A 301 -13.45 2.92 -4.67
N SER A 302 -13.20 4.10 -5.23
CA SER A 302 -14.23 5.11 -5.49
C SER A 302 -15.29 4.62 -6.46
N SER A 303 -14.88 3.96 -7.56
CA SER A 303 -15.80 3.34 -8.52
C SER A 303 -16.70 2.30 -7.84
N LYS A 304 -16.11 1.46 -6.99
CA LYS A 304 -16.86 0.41 -6.27
C LYS A 304 -17.85 0.96 -5.26
N ALA A 305 -17.51 2.06 -4.60
CA ALA A 305 -18.41 2.76 -3.69
C ALA A 305 -19.64 3.32 -4.41
N VAL A 306 -19.49 3.80 -5.65
CA VAL A 306 -20.62 4.23 -6.49
C VAL A 306 -21.49 3.03 -6.86
N GLU A 307 -20.90 1.91 -7.27
CA GLU A 307 -21.65 0.68 -7.61
C GLU A 307 -22.50 0.17 -6.44
N VAL A 308 -21.94 0.15 -5.22
CA VAL A 308 -22.68 -0.19 -3.99
C VAL A 308 -23.86 0.76 -3.78
N LYS A 309 -23.68 2.07 -3.96
CA LYS A 309 -24.77 3.04 -3.83
C LYS A 309 -25.89 2.80 -4.85
N THR A 310 -25.55 2.47 -6.10
CA THR A 310 -26.53 2.17 -7.16
C THR A 310 -27.38 0.93 -6.85
N PHE A 311 -26.86 -0.04 -6.10
CA PHE A 311 -27.67 -1.19 -5.67
C PHE A 311 -28.66 -0.88 -4.53
N VAL A 312 -28.41 0.20 -3.78
CA VAL A 312 -29.20 0.61 -2.61
C VAL A 312 -30.21 1.72 -2.94
N ALA A 313 -29.90 2.55 -3.94
CA ALA A 313 -30.77 3.63 -4.46
C ALA A 313 -31.94 3.08 -5.28
#